data_AF-A0A9X4KVZ0-F1
#
_entry.id   AF-A0A9X4KVZ0-F1
#
_cell.length_a   1.000
_cell.length_b   1.000
_cell.length_c   1.000
_cell.angle_alpha   90.00
_cell.angle_beta   90.00
_cell.angle_gamma   90.00
#
_symmetry.space_group_name_H-M   'P 1'
#
loop_
_entity.id
_entity.type
_entity.pdbx_description
1 polymer ?
#
loop_
_entity_poly.entity_id
_entity_poly.type
_entity_poly.pdbx_seq_one_letter_code
_entity_poly.pdbx_strand_id
1 'polypeptide(L)'
;MKTVQAEPDVDREIADVFAEAAAGANAYPEPMGDLLRGLVLRADPTGRDRKSNYIAFMLPAWIGERTGADPAMCRDLAVGNVYAMLHFFLLDDAMDGGGAGLEGRRSLAAGQLLHALFMERYGRHFPPDSPLVVLLPDVSGRMGDGRLRGRDCGGRIRATPARWRANRPR
;
A
#
# COMPACT_ATOMS: atom_id res chain seq x y z
N MET A 1 -25.93 26.01 18.16
CA MET A 1 -25.34 25.94 16.80
C MET A 1 -24.11 25.06 16.86
N LYS A 2 -24.24 23.77 16.50
CA LYS A 2 -23.08 22.91 16.25
C LYS A 2 -22.76 23.07 14.77
N THR A 3 -21.58 23.60 14.46
CA THR A 3 -21.02 23.60 13.12
C THR A 3 -20.93 22.17 12.64
N VAL A 4 -21.80 21.81 11.69
CA VAL A 4 -21.65 20.63 10.83
C VAL A 4 -20.40 20.91 10.01
N GLN A 5 -19.26 20.36 10.43
CA GLN A 5 -18.12 20.25 9.54
C GLN A 5 -18.58 19.34 8.41
N ALA A 6 -18.55 19.85 7.18
CA ALA A 6 -18.83 19.03 6.00
C ALA A 6 -17.88 17.84 6.07
N GLU A 7 -18.41 16.63 6.22
CA GLU A 7 -17.58 15.44 6.13
C GLU A 7 -16.93 15.48 4.74
N PRO A 8 -15.59 15.49 4.64
CA PRO A 8 -14.94 15.37 3.35
C PRO A 8 -15.48 14.10 2.71
N ASP A 9 -15.94 14.22 1.46
CA ASP A 9 -16.45 13.09 0.69
C ASP A 9 -15.33 12.06 0.60
N VAL A 10 -15.43 11.00 1.41
CA VAL A 10 -14.39 9.97 1.54
C VAL A 10 -14.09 9.35 0.19
N ASP A 11 -15.12 9.20 -0.66
CA ASP A 11 -14.95 8.65 -2.01
C ASP A 11 -14.13 9.60 -2.90
N ARG A 12 -14.28 10.91 -2.72
CA ARG A 12 -13.47 11.91 -3.41
C ARG A 12 -12.02 11.90 -2.93
N GLU A 13 -11.78 11.83 -1.62
CA GLU A 13 -10.41 11.77 -1.07
C GLU A 13 -9.68 10.53 -1.57
N ILE A 14 -10.38 9.40 -1.65
CA ILE A 14 -9.83 8.16 -2.19
C ILE A 14 -9.50 8.30 -3.68
N ALA A 15 -10.42 8.87 -4.47
CA ALA A 15 -10.19 9.11 -5.89
C ALA A 15 -8.95 9.99 -6.10
N ASP A 16 -8.79 11.05 -5.30
CA ASP A 16 -7.64 11.96 -5.35
C ASP A 16 -6.33 11.22 -4.99
N VAL A 17 -6.32 10.42 -3.92
CA VAL A 17 -5.15 9.60 -3.53
C VAL A 17 -4.75 8.61 -4.63
N PHE A 18 -5.70 7.90 -5.23
CA PHE A 18 -5.39 6.93 -6.29
C PHE A 18 -4.98 7.59 -7.60
N ALA A 19 -5.57 8.75 -7.95
CA ALA A 19 -5.15 9.53 -9.10
C ALA A 19 -3.70 10.02 -8.94
N GLU A 20 -3.34 10.53 -7.76
CA GLU A 20 -1.97 10.95 -7.47
C GLU A 20 -1.00 9.77 -7.45
N ALA A 21 -1.40 8.64 -6.87
CA ALA A 21 -0.60 7.42 -6.87
C ALA A 21 -0.31 6.92 -8.30
N ALA A 22 -1.32 6.95 -9.18
CA ALA A 22 -1.20 6.55 -10.57
C ALA A 22 -0.29 7.49 -11.38
N ALA A 23 -0.37 8.80 -11.13
CA ALA A 23 0.51 9.79 -11.74
C ALA A 23 1.98 9.57 -11.33
N GLY A 24 2.25 9.34 -10.05
CA GLY A 24 3.60 9.04 -9.55
C GLY A 24 4.17 7.74 -10.10
N ALA A 25 3.34 6.69 -10.21
CA ALA A 25 3.73 5.43 -10.82
C ALA A 25 4.09 5.58 -12.31
N ASN A 26 3.38 6.43 -13.04
CA ASN A 26 3.60 6.68 -14.47
C ASN A 26 4.84 7.53 -14.79
N ALA A 27 5.47 8.14 -13.78
CA ALA A 27 6.71 8.91 -13.97
C ALA A 27 7.93 8.00 -14.28
N TYR A 28 7.81 6.69 -14.06
CA TYR A 28 8.85 5.72 -14.40
C TYR A 28 8.86 5.37 -15.89
N PRO A 29 10.04 5.07 -16.48
CA PRO A 29 10.14 4.68 -17.88
C PRO A 29 9.30 3.44 -18.24
N GLU A 30 8.83 3.42 -19.48
CA GLU A 30 8.20 2.23 -20.05
C GLU A 30 9.20 1.05 -20.14
N PRO A 31 8.74 -0.21 -20.02
CA PRO A 31 7.35 -0.65 -19.83
C PRO A 31 6.88 -0.64 -18.36
N MET A 32 7.73 -0.19 -17.44
CA MET A 32 7.50 -0.33 -16.01
C MET A 32 6.48 0.68 -15.47
N GLY A 33 6.52 1.93 -15.96
CA GLY A 33 5.53 2.94 -15.59
C GLY A 33 4.08 2.50 -15.85
N ASP A 34 3.84 1.91 -17.03
CA ASP A 34 2.53 1.35 -17.39
C ASP A 34 2.11 0.19 -16.48
N LEU A 35 3.05 -0.70 -16.14
CA LEU A 35 2.79 -1.81 -15.24
C LEU A 35 2.38 -1.31 -13.85
N LEU A 36 3.14 -0.37 -13.28
CA LEU A 36 2.89 0.22 -11.97
C LEU A 36 1.56 0.98 -11.96
N ARG A 37 1.30 1.81 -12.97
CA ARG A 37 0.02 2.50 -13.14
C ARG A 37 -1.14 1.51 -13.21
N GLY A 38 -0.98 0.43 -13.98
CA GLY A 38 -1.98 -0.63 -14.11
C GLY A 38 -2.26 -1.37 -12.79
N LEU A 39 -1.26 -1.52 -11.92
CA LEU A 39 -1.43 -2.09 -10.58
C LEU A 39 -2.23 -1.15 -9.67
N VAL A 40 -1.90 0.14 -9.66
CA VAL A 40 -2.61 1.17 -8.88
C VAL A 40 -4.08 1.24 -9.30
N LEU A 41 -4.37 1.39 -10.59
CA LEU A 41 -5.74 1.48 -11.11
C LEU A 41 -6.57 0.21 -10.84
N ARG A 42 -5.92 -0.96 -10.73
CA ARG A 42 -6.62 -2.21 -10.40
C ARG A 42 -6.99 -2.29 -8.93
N ALA A 43 -6.19 -1.68 -8.06
CA ALA A 43 -6.39 -1.63 -6.62
C ALA A 43 -7.33 -0.49 -6.19
N ASP A 44 -7.59 0.48 -7.06
CA ASP A 44 -8.55 1.56 -6.83
C ASP A 44 -9.95 0.99 -6.47
N PRO A 45 -10.47 1.30 -5.26
CA PRO A 45 -11.78 0.84 -4.84
C PRO A 45 -12.92 1.70 -5.41
N THR A 46 -12.63 2.82 -6.08
CA THR A 46 -13.63 3.76 -6.59
C THR A 46 -14.62 3.06 -7.52
N GLY A 47 -15.92 3.22 -7.24
CA GLY A 47 -17.00 2.58 -7.99
C GLY A 47 -17.17 1.07 -7.74
N ARG A 48 -16.50 0.49 -6.75
CA ARG A 48 -16.68 -0.90 -6.32
C ARG A 48 -17.21 -0.94 -4.88
N ASP A 49 -18.13 -1.85 -4.59
CA ASP A 49 -18.60 -2.13 -3.22
C ASP A 49 -17.53 -2.88 -2.36
N ARG A 50 -16.25 -2.74 -2.71
CA ARG A 50 -15.14 -3.49 -2.12
C ARG A 50 -14.51 -2.72 -0.98
N LYS A 51 -15.08 -2.84 0.22
CA LYS A 51 -14.54 -2.32 1.49
C LYS A 51 -13.18 -2.90 1.92
N SER A 52 -12.49 -3.69 1.09
CA SER A 52 -11.24 -4.32 1.50
C SER A 52 -10.07 -3.35 1.33
N ASN A 53 -9.30 -3.15 2.40
CA ASN A 53 -8.03 -2.41 2.47
C ASN A 53 -8.09 -0.88 2.63
N TYR A 54 -9.26 -0.29 2.90
CA TYR A 54 -9.38 1.17 3.18
C TYR A 54 -8.45 1.64 4.30
N ILE A 55 -8.26 0.80 5.31
CA ILE A 55 -7.37 1.12 6.43
C ILE A 55 -5.92 1.37 5.99
N ALA A 56 -5.45 0.76 4.90
CA ALA A 56 -4.08 0.92 4.46
C ALA A 56 -3.78 2.38 4.09
N PHE A 57 -4.68 3.04 3.36
CA PHE A 57 -4.46 4.39 2.84
C PHE A 57 -5.27 5.48 3.56
N MET A 58 -6.36 5.17 4.27
CA MET A 58 -7.13 6.17 5.02
C MET A 58 -6.58 6.46 6.43
N LEU A 59 -5.73 5.58 6.97
CA LEU A 59 -5.19 5.74 8.32
C LEU A 59 -4.50 7.10 8.54
N PRO A 60 -3.69 7.65 7.62
CA PRO A 60 -3.08 8.97 7.77
C PRO A 60 -4.12 10.10 7.90
N ALA A 61 -5.23 10.05 7.16
CA ALA A 61 -6.30 11.04 7.25
C ALA A 61 -6.99 10.99 8.63
N TRP A 62 -7.36 9.78 9.09
CA TRP A 62 -8.00 9.60 10.41
C TRP A 62 -7.10 10.00 11.58
N ILE A 63 -5.79 9.73 11.48
CA ILE A 63 -4.82 10.19 12.48
C ILE A 63 -4.67 11.71 12.41
N GLY A 64 -4.65 12.29 11.21
CA GLY A 64 -4.60 13.74 11.00
C GLY A 64 -5.75 14.47 11.67
N GLU A 65 -6.98 13.98 11.49
CA GLU A 65 -8.19 14.51 12.15
C GLU A 65 -8.06 14.53 13.68
N ARG A 66 -7.41 13.52 14.27
CA ARG A 66 -7.24 13.38 15.73
C ARG A 66 -6.09 14.23 16.28
N THR A 67 -5.08 14.51 15.47
CA THR A 67 -3.83 15.14 15.89
C THR A 67 -3.70 16.59 15.44
N GLY A 68 -4.55 17.04 14.51
CA GLY A 68 -4.43 18.35 13.87
C GLY A 68 -3.25 18.43 12.89
N ALA A 69 -2.78 17.29 12.37
CA ALA A 69 -1.69 17.26 11.40
C ALA A 69 -2.12 17.90 10.06
N ASP A 70 -1.13 18.36 9.29
CA ASP A 70 -1.37 18.98 7.98
C ASP A 70 -2.08 17.99 7.03
N PRO A 71 -3.28 18.32 6.50
CA PRO A 71 -3.99 17.47 5.56
C PRO A 71 -3.17 17.14 4.30
N ALA A 72 -2.30 18.05 3.85
CA ALA A 72 -1.44 17.79 2.69
C ALA A 72 -0.40 16.71 2.99
N MET A 73 0.20 16.73 4.18
CA MET A 73 1.08 15.66 4.67
C MET A 73 0.32 14.34 4.77
N CYS A 74 -0.88 14.35 5.37
CA CYS A 74 -1.69 13.14 5.50
C CYS A 74 -2.02 12.51 4.14
N ARG A 75 -2.34 13.33 3.13
CA ARG A 75 -2.59 12.85 1.76
C ARG A 75 -1.33 12.25 1.12
N ASP A 76 -0.18 12.90 1.27
CA ASP A 76 1.07 12.39 0.70
C ASP A 76 1.48 11.04 1.32
N LEU A 77 1.25 10.87 2.63
CA LEU A 77 1.42 9.59 3.32
C LEU A 77 0.40 8.55 2.88
N ALA A 78 -0.85 8.93 2.63
CA ALA A 78 -1.88 8.06 2.09
C ALA A 78 -1.49 7.50 0.71
N VAL A 79 -0.95 8.36 -0.17
CA VAL A 79 -0.39 7.94 -1.47
C VAL A 79 0.77 6.96 -1.28
N GLY A 80 1.69 7.26 -0.35
CA GLY A 80 2.77 6.34 0.03
C GLY A 80 2.24 4.96 0.46
N ASN A 81 1.18 4.93 1.25
CA ASN A 81 0.59 3.69 1.73
C ASN A 81 -0.06 2.84 0.63
N VAL A 82 -0.58 3.45 -0.44
CA VAL A 82 -1.04 2.70 -1.61
C VAL A 82 0.12 1.92 -2.22
N TYR A 83 1.30 2.54 -2.35
CA TYR A 83 2.48 1.85 -2.85
C TYR A 83 2.96 0.75 -1.91
N ALA A 84 2.97 1.00 -0.59
CA ALA A 84 3.32 -0.03 0.40
C ALA A 84 2.39 -1.23 0.34
N MET A 85 1.08 -1.00 0.27
CA MET A 85 0.06 -2.04 0.12
C MET A 85 0.32 -2.90 -1.12
N LEU A 86 0.55 -2.27 -2.28
CA LEU A 86 0.84 -2.98 -3.53
C LEU A 86 2.16 -3.75 -3.47
N HIS A 87 3.19 -3.19 -2.84
CA HIS A 87 4.46 -3.87 -2.61
C HIS A 87 4.27 -5.19 -1.86
N PHE A 88 3.56 -5.16 -0.73
CA PHE A 88 3.31 -6.36 0.05
C PHE A 88 2.42 -7.37 -0.67
N PHE A 89 1.42 -6.93 -1.44
CA PHE A 89 0.61 -7.85 -2.26
C PHE A 89 1.43 -8.59 -3.31
N LEU A 90 2.34 -7.89 -4.01
CA LEU A 90 3.21 -8.55 -5.00
C LEU A 90 4.22 -9.48 -4.35
N LEU A 91 4.71 -9.13 -3.15
CA LEU A 91 5.63 -9.95 -2.40
C LEU A 91 4.95 -11.23 -1.90
N ASP A 92 3.76 -11.12 -1.30
CA ASP A 92 2.95 -12.26 -0.86
C ASP A 92 2.60 -13.19 -2.03
N ASP A 93 2.13 -12.64 -3.16
CA ASP A 93 1.84 -13.43 -4.36
C ASP A 93 3.07 -14.20 -4.87
N ALA A 94 4.25 -13.56 -4.85
CA ALA A 94 5.50 -14.18 -5.27
C ALA A 94 5.96 -15.29 -4.30
N MET A 95 5.77 -15.10 -2.99
CA MET A 95 6.16 -16.06 -1.95
C MET A 95 5.22 -17.26 -1.86
N ASP A 96 3.91 -17.06 -2.04
CA ASP A 96 2.89 -18.11 -1.97
C ASP A 96 2.88 -19.04 -3.21
N GLY A 97 3.86 -18.90 -4.11
CA GLY A 97 3.92 -19.63 -5.38
C GLY A 97 2.79 -19.22 -6.34
N GLY A 98 2.11 -18.12 -6.05
CA GLY A 98 1.08 -17.51 -6.86
C GLY A 98 1.73 -16.86 -8.07
N GLY A 99 1.85 -17.61 -9.16
CA GLY A 99 2.11 -17.05 -10.48
C GLY A 99 0.97 -16.10 -10.89
N ALA A 100 0.97 -14.89 -10.35
CA ALA A 100 -0.01 -13.85 -10.61
C ALA A 100 0.25 -13.23 -11.99
N GLY A 101 0.19 -14.02 -13.07
CA GLY A 101 0.17 -13.58 -14.48
C GLY A 101 1.40 -12.80 -15.00
N LEU A 102 2.24 -12.26 -14.12
CA LEU A 102 3.51 -11.61 -14.37
C LEU A 102 4.60 -12.65 -14.08
N GLU A 103 5.59 -12.76 -14.97
CA GLU A 103 6.78 -13.55 -14.67
C GLU A 103 7.34 -13.09 -13.32
N GLY A 104 7.56 -14.02 -12.37
CA GLY A 104 7.83 -13.68 -10.96
C GLY A 104 8.95 -12.63 -10.76
N ARG A 105 9.95 -12.59 -11.65
CA ARG A 105 11.00 -11.55 -11.64
C ARG A 105 10.46 -10.14 -11.88
N ARG A 106 9.49 -9.95 -12.79
CA ARG A 106 8.87 -8.65 -13.06
C ARG A 106 7.98 -8.21 -11.89
N SER A 107 7.29 -9.17 -11.26
CA SER A 107 6.49 -8.90 -10.05
C SER A 107 7.37 -8.37 -8.92
N LEU A 108 8.51 -9.03 -8.67
CA LEU A 108 9.47 -8.58 -7.66
C LEU A 108 10.10 -7.22 -8.01
N ALA A 109 10.47 -6.99 -9.27
CA ALA A 109 11.00 -5.70 -9.70
C ALA A 109 9.99 -4.56 -9.52
N ALA A 110 8.72 -4.79 -9.91
CA ALA A 110 7.64 -3.84 -9.68
C ALA A 110 7.40 -3.59 -8.19
N GLY A 111 7.43 -4.65 -7.37
CA GLY A 111 7.36 -4.55 -5.92
C GLY A 111 8.45 -3.65 -5.34
N GLN A 112 9.71 -3.81 -5.76
CA GLN A 112 10.81 -2.97 -5.26
C GLN A 112 10.66 -1.49 -5.66
N LEU A 113 10.14 -1.21 -6.86
CA LEU A 113 9.87 0.16 -7.29
C LEU A 113 8.73 0.81 -6.51
N LEU A 114 7.68 0.05 -6.19
CA LEU A 114 6.63 0.51 -5.29
C LEU A 114 7.17 0.82 -3.89
N HIS A 115 8.11 0.00 -3.39
CA HIS A 115 8.79 0.28 -2.13
C HIS A 115 9.60 1.58 -2.19
N ALA A 116 10.35 1.82 -3.28
CA ALA A 116 11.10 3.05 -3.47
C ALA A 116 10.18 4.29 -3.50
N LEU A 117 9.06 4.22 -4.22
CA LEU A 117 8.03 5.26 -4.25
C LEU A 117 7.41 5.53 -2.87
N PHE A 118 7.15 4.48 -2.10
CA PHE A 118 6.69 4.59 -0.72
C PHE A 118 7.70 5.32 0.17
N MET A 119 8.98 4.92 0.12
CA MET A 119 10.06 5.58 0.88
C MET A 119 10.23 7.04 0.48
N GLU A 120 10.14 7.36 -0.83
CA GLU A 120 10.28 8.72 -1.33
C GLU A 120 9.21 9.65 -0.73
N ARG A 121 7.95 9.19 -0.68
CA ARG A 121 6.83 9.96 -0.10
C ARG A 121 7.05 10.21 1.39
N TYR A 122 7.45 9.18 2.13
CA TYR A 122 7.72 9.31 3.57
C TYR A 122 8.94 10.21 3.86
N GLY A 123 9.98 10.13 3.05
CA GLY A 123 11.20 10.93 3.20
C GLY A 123 11.00 12.44 2.98
N ARG A 124 9.89 12.87 2.37
CA ARG A 124 9.57 14.30 2.21
C ARG A 124 9.13 14.97 3.52
N HIS A 125 8.55 14.20 4.43
CA HIS A 125 7.95 14.73 5.67
C HIS A 125 8.76 14.42 6.92
N PHE A 126 9.62 13.40 6.86
CA PHE A 126 10.41 12.96 7.99
C PHE A 126 11.90 13.11 7.67
N PRO A 127 12.69 13.73 8.58
CA PRO A 127 14.13 13.81 8.40
C PRO A 127 14.75 12.40 8.35
N PRO A 128 15.89 12.21 7.67
CA PRO A 128 16.54 10.90 7.53
C PRO A 128 16.85 10.24 8.87
N ASP A 129 17.13 11.05 9.89
CA ASP A 129 17.46 10.61 11.25
C ASP A 129 16.22 10.36 12.12
N SER A 130 15.02 10.51 11.55
CA SER A 130 13.77 10.18 12.25
C SER A 130 13.71 8.68 12.52
N PRO A 131 13.34 8.26 13.74
CA PRO A 131 13.14 6.85 14.06
C PRO A 131 12.18 6.15 13.08
N LEU A 132 11.22 6.88 12.52
CA LEU A 132 10.30 6.34 11.51
C LEU A 132 11.04 5.96 10.23
N VAL A 133 11.87 6.85 9.68
CA VAL A 133 12.63 6.61 8.44
C VAL A 133 13.74 5.57 8.66
N VAL A 134 14.31 5.52 9.87
CA VAL A 134 15.34 4.54 10.24
C VAL A 134 14.73 3.13 10.48
N LEU A 135 13.53 3.03 11.06
CA LEU A 135 12.88 1.74 11.34
C LEU A 135 12.17 1.13 10.14
N LEU A 136 11.61 1.94 9.24
CA LEU A 136 10.88 1.47 8.05
C LEU A 136 11.67 0.49 7.14
N PRO A 137 12.95 0.73 6.80
CA PRO A 137 13.78 -0.25 6.10
C PRO A 137 14.18 -1.46 6.97
N ASP A 138 14.27 -1.32 8.31
CA ASP A 138 14.56 -2.43 9.24
C ASP A 138 13.41 -3.45 9.30
N VAL A 139 12.15 -3.02 9.15
CA VAL A 139 10.99 -3.94 9.09
C VAL A 139 11.03 -4.83 7.85
N SER A 140 11.48 -4.30 6.70
CA SER A 140 11.67 -5.08 5.48
C SER A 140 12.81 -6.10 5.63
N GLY A 141 13.90 -5.72 6.32
CA GLY A 141 15.00 -6.63 6.67
C GLY A 141 14.59 -7.77 7.60
N ARG A 142 13.73 -7.51 8.59
CA ARG A 142 13.26 -8.55 9.54
C ARG A 142 12.22 -9.50 8.95
N MET A 143 11.49 -9.11 7.91
CA MET A 143 10.53 -9.97 7.23
C MET A 143 11.23 -10.95 6.25
N GLY A 144 12.46 -10.64 5.82
CA GLY A 144 13.31 -11.54 5.02
C GLY A 144 14.14 -12.55 5.82
N ASP A 145 14.31 -12.36 7.14
CA ASP A 145 15.04 -13.30 8.00
C ASP A 145 14.05 -14.25 8.71
N GLY A 146 13.59 -15.25 7.97
CA GLY A 146 12.71 -16.34 8.43
C GLY A 146 13.37 -17.28 9.46
N ARG A 147 14.13 -16.77 10.42
CA ARG A 147 14.67 -17.53 11.55
C ARG A 147 13.91 -17.19 12.84
N LEU A 148 12.60 -17.42 12.82
CA LEU A 148 11.83 -17.60 14.05
C LEU A 148 12.27 -18.93 14.69
N ARG A 149 13.19 -18.84 15.66
CA ARG A 149 13.44 -19.92 16.61
C ARG A 149 12.09 -20.32 17.22
N GLY A 150 11.70 -21.56 16.96
CA GLY A 150 10.50 -22.15 17.48
C GLY A 150 10.40 -21.97 18.99
N ARG A 151 9.29 -21.38 19.43
CA ARG A 151 8.65 -21.81 20.66
C ARG A 151 7.24 -22.25 20.34
N ASP A 152 7.07 -23.52 20.64
CA ASP A 152 5.87 -24.30 20.64
C ASP A 152 4.73 -23.53 21.34
N CYS A 153 3.67 -23.24 20.60
CA CYS A 153 2.35 -22.88 21.14
C CYS A 153 1.32 -23.51 20.19
N GLY A 154 0.88 -24.72 20.56
CA GLY A 154 -0.24 -25.39 19.92
C GLY A 154 -1.49 -24.52 19.97
N GLY A 155 -1.92 -24.08 18.79
CA GLY A 155 -3.14 -23.30 18.60
C GLY A 155 -3.49 -23.31 17.13
N ARG A 156 -4.29 -24.31 16.72
CA ARG A 156 -4.70 -24.53 15.33
C ARG A 156 -5.69 -23.44 14.90
N ILE A 157 -5.20 -22.24 14.57
CA ILE A 157 -6.00 -21.22 13.89
C ILE A 157 -6.08 -21.64 12.42
N ARG A 158 -7.22 -22.21 12.03
CA ARG A 158 -7.57 -22.37 10.61
C ARG A 158 -7.82 -20.96 10.06
N ALA A 159 -6.80 -20.37 9.45
CA ALA A 159 -6.99 -19.22 8.59
C ALA A 159 -7.73 -19.70 7.34
N THR A 160 -9.00 -19.36 7.24
CA THR A 160 -9.79 -19.51 6.01
C THR A 160 -9.12 -18.65 4.94
N PRO A 161 -8.70 -19.21 3.79
CA PRO A 161 -7.98 -18.43 2.80
C PRO A 161 -8.96 -17.46 2.12
N ALA A 162 -8.79 -16.16 2.38
CA ALA A 162 -9.35 -15.10 1.55
C ALA A 162 -8.62 -15.14 0.21
N ARG A 163 -9.01 -16.09 -0.66
CA ARG A 163 -8.51 -16.17 -2.03
C ARG A 163 -8.76 -14.84 -2.72
N TRP A 164 -7.69 -14.13 -3.08
CA TRP A 164 -7.75 -13.08 -4.09
C TRP A 164 -8.02 -13.75 -5.46
N ARG A 165 -9.28 -14.14 -5.70
CA ARG A 165 -9.72 -14.61 -7.02
C ARG A 165 -9.86 -13.38 -7.92
N ALA A 166 -8.79 -13.10 -8.65
CA ALA A 166 -8.88 -12.34 -9.89
C ALA A 166 -9.93 -12.99 -10.80
N ASN A 167 -10.87 -12.18 -11.24
CA ASN A 167 -11.94 -12.54 -12.17
C ASN A 167 -11.29 -12.96 -13.50
N ARG A 168 -11.30 -14.26 -13.83
CA ARG A 168 -10.93 -14.73 -15.18
C ARG A 168 -12.12 -14.43 -16.11
N PRO A 169 -11.93 -13.72 -17.24
CA PRO A 169 -12.94 -13.75 -18.29
C PRO A 169 -13.04 -15.19 -18.83
N ARG A 170 -14.28 -15.65 -19.05
CA ARG A 170 -14.57 -16.89 -19.77
C ARG A 170 -14.32 -16.70 -21.25
#